data_AF-A0A1B6GA46-F1
#
_entry.id   AF-A0A1B6GA46-F1
#
_cell.length_a   1.000
_cell.length_b   1.000
_cell.length_c   1.000
_cell.angle_alpha   90.00
_cell.angle_beta   90.00
_cell.angle_gamma   90.00
#
_symmetry.space_group_name_H-M   'P 1'
#
loop_
_entity.id
_entity.type
_entity.pdbx_description
1 polymer ?
#
loop_
_entity_poly.entity_id
_entity_poly.type
_entity_poly.pdbx_seq_one_letter_code
_entity_poly.pdbx_strand_id
1 'polypeptide(L)'
;TIREHAFVTSDYPVILSIEDNCSLPQQRNMAATMQEVFGDLLLVHPVEKNETRLPSPAQLLRKILLKHKKLPEGADEAALLMRSEEGRGEMDLRTTVKNGVLYLEDPVDKEWNPHFFVLTQNKLFYTDSFHGDEETDDDGENEDENHSGFQRPKEGVPNDELHFGEKWFHGKLV
;
A
#
# COMPACT_ATOMS: atom_id res chain seq x y z
N THR A 1 -12.05 -11.61 6.82
CA THR A 1 -10.65 -11.26 7.18
C THR A 1 -10.45 -10.92 8.66
N ILE A 2 -10.65 -9.68 9.15
CA ILE A 2 -10.29 -9.33 10.55
C ILE A 2 -11.05 -10.18 11.57
N ARG A 3 -12.38 -10.30 11.43
CA ARG A 3 -13.22 -11.10 12.33
C ARG A 3 -12.75 -12.55 12.45
N GLU A 4 -12.30 -13.14 11.33
CA GLU A 4 -11.90 -14.54 11.24
C GLU A 4 -10.48 -14.78 11.77
N HIS A 5 -9.59 -13.79 11.65
CA HIS A 5 -8.16 -13.96 11.94
C HIS A 5 -7.67 -13.29 13.22
N ALA A 6 -8.42 -12.34 13.79
CA ALA A 6 -8.00 -11.52 14.93
C ALA A 6 -7.50 -12.34 16.14
N PHE A 7 -8.01 -13.57 16.33
CA PHE A 7 -7.72 -14.39 17.49
C PHE A 7 -7.26 -15.82 17.16
N VAL A 8 -6.69 -16.03 15.97
CA VAL A 8 -6.19 -17.36 15.56
C VAL A 8 -4.89 -17.70 16.28
N THR A 9 -4.00 -16.73 16.45
CA THR A 9 -2.66 -16.92 17.05
C THR A 9 -2.58 -16.49 18.50
N SER A 10 -3.49 -15.62 18.94
CA SER A 10 -3.49 -15.04 20.28
C SER A 10 -4.89 -14.60 20.68
N ASP A 11 -5.33 -14.92 21.90
CA ASP A 11 -6.62 -14.44 22.43
C ASP A 11 -6.55 -13.01 22.98
N TYR A 12 -5.38 -12.38 23.00
CA TYR A 12 -5.22 -11.00 23.47
C TYR A 12 -5.87 -9.97 22.54
N PRO A 13 -6.21 -8.76 23.05
CA PRO A 13 -6.97 -7.78 22.28
C PRO A 13 -6.28 -7.31 21.01
N VAL A 14 -7.10 -7.02 19.98
CA VAL A 14 -6.67 -6.36 18.74
C VAL A 14 -7.09 -4.90 18.78
N ILE A 15 -6.16 -3.99 18.44
CA ILE A 15 -6.45 -2.55 18.32
C ILE A 15 -6.43 -2.17 16.85
N LEU A 16 -7.57 -1.69 16.34
CA LEU A 16 -7.68 -1.12 15.00
C LEU A 16 -7.38 0.38 15.08
N SER A 17 -6.22 0.80 14.58
CA SER A 17 -5.87 2.21 14.42
C SER A 17 -6.47 2.72 13.11
N ILE A 18 -7.58 3.46 13.20
CA ILE A 18 -8.31 3.93 12.03
C ILE A 18 -7.78 5.30 11.62
N GLU A 19 -7.33 5.38 10.38
CA GLU A 19 -7.09 6.65 9.68
C GLU A 19 -8.30 6.97 8.82
N ASP A 20 -9.15 7.87 9.32
CA ASP A 20 -10.43 8.19 8.69
C ASP A 20 -10.34 9.45 7.82
N ASN A 21 -10.60 9.25 6.53
CA ASN A 21 -10.76 10.31 5.52
C ASN A 21 -12.16 10.24 4.86
N CYS A 22 -13.10 9.54 5.48
CA CYS A 22 -14.45 9.34 4.98
C CYS A 22 -15.37 10.53 5.29
N SER A 23 -16.38 10.72 4.45
CA SER A 23 -17.48 11.65 4.72
C SER A 23 -18.34 11.19 5.90
N LEU A 24 -19.08 12.10 6.55
CA LEU A 24 -19.95 11.74 7.69
C LEU A 24 -20.94 10.60 7.39
N PRO A 25 -21.63 10.55 6.22
CA PRO A 25 -22.48 9.40 5.89
C PRO A 25 -21.70 8.09 5.82
N GLN A 26 -20.48 8.10 5.29
CA GLN A 26 -19.61 6.93 5.22
C GLN A 26 -19.10 6.52 6.60
N GLN A 27 -18.78 7.47 7.49
CA GLN A 27 -18.41 7.18 8.87
C GLN A 27 -19.56 6.50 9.64
N ARG A 28 -20.80 6.94 9.41
CA ARG A 28 -22.00 6.29 9.98
C ARG A 28 -22.14 4.85 9.47
N ASN A 29 -21.96 4.64 8.17
CA ASN A 29 -21.98 3.29 7.59
C ASN A 29 -20.85 2.43 8.15
N MET A 30 -19.64 2.96 8.25
CA MET A 30 -18.49 2.27 8.85
C MET A 30 -18.78 1.84 10.28
N ALA A 31 -19.34 2.73 11.11
CA ALA A 31 -19.70 2.41 12.50
C ALA A 31 -20.80 1.34 12.58
N ALA A 32 -21.80 1.38 11.71
CA ALA A 32 -22.86 0.37 11.64
C ALA A 32 -22.30 -1.00 11.22
N THR A 33 -21.47 -1.02 10.17
CA THR A 33 -20.81 -2.24 9.69
C THR A 33 -19.87 -2.82 10.72
N MET A 34 -19.08 -2.00 11.44
CA MET A 34 -18.21 -2.49 12.51
C MET A 34 -19.02 -3.15 13.64
N GLN A 35 -20.16 -2.58 14.03
CA GLN A 35 -21.03 -3.17 15.03
C GLN A 35 -21.63 -4.50 14.55
N GLU A 36 -22.11 -4.56 13.31
CA GLU A 36 -22.67 -5.78 12.71
C GLU A 36 -21.62 -6.89 12.55
N VAL A 37 -20.47 -6.54 11.97
CA VAL A 37 -19.41 -7.49 11.60
C VAL A 37 -18.57 -7.92 12.79
N PHE A 38 -18.34 -7.08 13.80
CA PHE A 38 -17.58 -7.51 14.97
C PHE A 38 -18.48 -7.97 16.13
N GLY A 39 -19.72 -7.48 16.21
CA GLY A 39 -20.67 -7.87 17.25
C GLY A 39 -20.06 -7.78 18.64
N ASP A 40 -20.19 -8.86 19.42
CA ASP A 40 -19.67 -8.94 20.79
C ASP A 40 -18.14 -8.87 20.91
N LEU A 41 -17.41 -9.05 19.81
CA LEU A 41 -15.96 -8.86 19.80
C LEU A 41 -15.61 -7.38 19.92
N LEU A 42 -16.47 -6.46 19.47
CA LEU A 42 -16.22 -5.03 19.53
C LEU A 42 -16.40 -4.51 20.96
N LEU A 43 -15.40 -3.78 21.46
CA LEU A 43 -15.53 -3.07 22.72
C LEU A 43 -16.29 -1.75 22.52
N VAL A 44 -17.56 -1.72 22.89
CA VAL A 44 -18.44 -0.54 22.78
C VAL A 44 -18.69 0.18 24.11
N HIS A 45 -18.35 -0.46 25.22
CA HIS A 45 -18.51 0.09 26.57
C HIS A 45 -17.22 -0.07 27.38
N PRO A 46 -16.96 0.82 28.37
CA PRO A 46 -15.91 0.62 29.36
C PRO A 46 -16.04 -0.74 30.05
N VAL A 47 -14.91 -1.35 30.41
CA VAL A 47 -14.87 -2.66 31.09
C VAL A 47 -15.38 -2.52 32.53
N GLU A 48 -14.99 -1.43 33.20
CA GLU A 48 -15.47 -1.06 34.54
C GLU A 48 -16.03 0.37 34.55
N LYS A 49 -17.04 0.63 35.39
CA LYS A 49 -17.71 1.95 35.44
C LYS A 49 -16.82 3.07 36.00
N ASN A 50 -15.84 2.72 36.84
CA ASN A 50 -14.95 3.65 37.53
C ASN A 50 -13.47 3.33 37.23
N GLU A 51 -13.15 3.14 35.95
CA GLU A 51 -11.76 2.89 35.53
C GLU A 51 -10.87 4.09 35.89
N THR A 52 -9.90 3.86 36.78
CA THR A 52 -8.83 4.83 37.11
C THR A 52 -7.54 4.54 36.34
N ARG A 53 -7.50 3.42 35.63
CA ARG A 53 -6.39 2.93 34.82
C ARG A 53 -6.93 2.12 33.64
N LEU A 54 -6.11 1.95 32.61
CA LEU A 54 -6.45 1.09 31.48
C LEU A 54 -6.64 -0.37 31.94
N PRO A 55 -7.57 -1.11 31.33
CA PRO A 55 -7.73 -2.55 31.57
C PRO A 55 -6.46 -3.31 31.20
N SER A 56 -6.20 -4.41 31.92
CA SER A 56 -5.13 -5.34 31.55
C SER A 56 -5.47 -6.07 30.24
N PRO A 57 -4.47 -6.59 29.49
CA PRO A 57 -4.74 -7.41 28.31
C PRO A 57 -5.64 -8.61 28.58
N ALA A 58 -5.57 -9.19 29.78
CA ALA A 58 -6.42 -10.31 30.20
C ALA A 58 -7.90 -9.92 30.38
N GLN A 59 -8.18 -8.67 30.78
CA GLN A 59 -9.56 -8.16 30.87
C GLN A 59 -10.17 -7.86 29.50
N LEU A 60 -9.35 -7.82 28.46
CA LEU A 60 -9.73 -7.50 27.08
C LEU A 60 -9.56 -8.70 26.13
N LEU A 61 -9.53 -9.93 26.67
CA LEU A 61 -9.43 -11.12 25.84
C LEU A 61 -10.54 -11.14 24.79
N ARG A 62 -10.14 -11.43 23.55
CA ARG A 62 -10.99 -11.54 22.38
C ARG A 62 -11.79 -10.27 22.08
N LYS A 63 -11.28 -9.11 22.50
CA LYS A 63 -11.86 -7.79 22.19
C LYS A 63 -11.11 -7.08 21.07
N ILE A 64 -11.88 -6.43 20.21
CA ILE A 64 -11.42 -5.50 19.18
C ILE A 64 -11.70 -4.09 19.70
N LEU A 65 -10.65 -3.28 19.79
CA LEU A 65 -10.69 -1.89 20.25
C LEU A 65 -10.46 -0.97 19.06
N LEU A 66 -11.16 0.17 19.05
CA LEU A 66 -10.98 1.20 18.03
C LEU A 66 -10.12 2.34 18.59
N LYS A 67 -8.98 2.59 17.95
CA LYS A 67 -8.21 3.81 18.14
C LYS A 67 -8.61 4.78 17.03
N HIS A 68 -9.47 5.73 17.38
CA HIS A 68 -9.97 6.76 16.48
C HIS A 68 -10.00 8.13 17.18
N LYS A 69 -9.97 9.23 16.42
CA LYS A 69 -10.28 10.57 16.93
C LYS A 69 -11.69 10.55 17.57
N LYS A 70 -11.77 10.88 18.86
CA LYS A 70 -13.04 11.00 19.62
C LYS A 70 -13.48 12.47 19.67
N LEU A 71 -14.79 12.70 19.52
CA LEU A 71 -15.37 14.03 19.68
C LEU A 71 -15.40 14.45 21.16
N PRO A 72 -15.20 15.74 21.48
CA PRO A 72 -15.45 16.26 22.81
C PRO A 72 -16.89 15.99 23.25
N GLU A 73 -17.11 15.82 24.55
CA GLU A 73 -18.45 15.67 25.09
C GLU A 73 -19.29 16.93 24.80
N GLY A 74 -20.47 16.74 24.20
CA GLY A 74 -21.35 17.84 23.82
C GLY A 74 -20.99 18.53 22.49
N ALA A 75 -20.00 18.05 21.74
CA ALA A 75 -19.73 18.53 20.40
C ALA A 75 -20.87 18.16 19.44
N ASP A 76 -21.33 19.14 18.66
CA ASP A 76 -22.32 18.96 17.61
C ASP A 76 -21.66 18.68 16.25
N GLU A 77 -22.49 18.43 15.22
CA GLU A 77 -22.04 18.14 13.85
C GLU A 77 -21.16 19.27 13.27
N ALA A 78 -21.22 20.50 13.80
CA ALA A 78 -20.42 21.62 13.31
C ALA A 78 -18.95 21.53 13.75
N ALA A 79 -18.67 20.96 14.92
CA ALA A 79 -17.30 20.77 15.42
C ALA A 79 -16.47 19.75 14.61
N LEU A 80 -17.13 18.89 13.82
CA LEU A 80 -16.49 17.87 12.97
C LEU A 80 -15.73 18.47 11.77
N LEU A 81 -16.19 19.60 11.24
CA LEU A 81 -15.64 20.19 10.02
C LEU A 81 -14.31 20.94 10.22
N MET A 82 -13.91 21.22 11.48
CA MET A 82 -12.81 22.13 11.79
C MET A 82 -11.45 21.45 12.05
N ARG A 83 -11.38 20.10 12.05
CA ARG A 83 -10.22 19.35 12.63
C ARG A 83 -9.35 18.58 11.63
N SER A 84 -9.47 18.85 10.33
CA SER A 84 -8.82 18.03 9.30
C SER A 84 -7.32 18.27 9.12
N GLU A 85 -6.70 19.27 9.75
CA GLU A 85 -5.35 19.69 9.39
C GLU A 85 -4.37 19.80 10.56
N GLU A 86 -3.91 18.69 11.15
CA GLU A 86 -2.66 18.71 11.94
C GLU A 86 -1.87 17.40 11.80
N GLY A 87 -0.78 17.46 11.02
CA GLY A 87 0.29 16.46 10.96
C GLY A 87 1.60 17.15 10.56
N ARG A 88 2.60 17.15 11.46
CA ARG A 88 3.91 17.79 11.27
C ARG A 88 4.97 16.74 10.92
N GLY A 89 5.81 17.03 9.92
CA GLY A 89 7.24 16.73 9.96
C GLY A 89 7.80 15.64 9.05
N GLU A 90 6.95 14.82 8.42
CA GLU A 90 7.35 13.84 7.40
C GLU A 90 6.79 14.30 6.04
N MET A 91 7.35 13.86 4.91
CA MET A 91 6.88 14.26 3.57
C MET A 91 5.41 13.85 3.43
N ASP A 92 4.49 14.77 3.73
CA ASP A 92 3.08 14.46 3.84
C ASP A 92 2.50 14.31 2.43
N LEU A 93 2.42 13.06 1.97
CA LEU A 93 1.79 12.72 0.70
C LEU A 93 0.33 13.19 0.65
N ARG A 94 -0.32 13.53 1.78
CA ARG A 94 -1.66 14.13 1.80
C ARG A 94 -1.69 15.55 1.22
N THR A 95 -0.55 16.25 1.23
CA THR A 95 -0.41 17.60 0.64
C THR A 95 -0.08 17.56 -0.86
N THR A 96 0.00 16.36 -1.44
CA THR A 96 0.30 16.17 -2.85
C THR A 96 -0.83 16.69 -3.72
N VAL A 97 -0.48 17.56 -4.68
CA VAL A 97 -1.38 18.02 -5.74
C VAL A 97 -1.60 16.90 -6.76
N LYS A 98 -0.52 16.17 -7.11
CA LYS A 98 -0.57 15.02 -8.02
C LYS A 98 0.59 14.08 -7.77
N ASN A 99 0.34 12.78 -7.80
CA ASN A 99 1.36 11.74 -7.81
C ASN A 99 1.10 10.74 -8.94
N GLY A 100 2.12 9.98 -9.30
CA GLY A 100 2.00 8.88 -10.26
C GLY A 100 3.32 8.54 -10.93
N VAL A 101 3.30 7.48 -11.73
CA VAL A 101 4.44 7.05 -12.53
C VAL A 101 4.53 7.92 -13.79
N LEU A 102 5.68 8.54 -14.02
CA LEU A 102 6.03 9.16 -15.31
C LEU A 102 7.40 8.64 -15.75
N TYR A 103 7.74 8.87 -17.01
CA TYR A 103 8.98 8.38 -17.59
C TYR A 103 9.98 9.53 -17.79
N LEU A 104 11.25 9.29 -17.46
CA LEU A 104 12.36 10.16 -17.82
C LEU A 104 13.28 9.42 -18.80
N GLU A 105 13.72 10.12 -19.83
CA GLU A 105 14.73 9.58 -20.76
C GLU A 105 16.11 9.64 -20.12
N ASP A 106 16.80 8.51 -20.08
CA ASP A 106 18.20 8.45 -19.67
C ASP A 106 19.09 9.11 -20.75
N PRO A 107 19.95 10.07 -20.36
CA PRO A 107 20.73 10.83 -21.32
C PRO A 107 21.82 10.00 -22.02
N VAL A 108 22.25 8.89 -21.42
CA VAL A 108 23.34 8.01 -21.87
C VAL A 108 22.83 6.98 -22.87
N ASP A 109 21.83 6.19 -22.51
CA ASP A 109 21.36 5.06 -23.33
C ASP A 109 20.05 5.34 -24.11
N LYS A 110 19.39 6.48 -23.86
CA LYS A 110 18.13 6.89 -24.49
C LYS A 110 16.93 6.01 -24.16
N GLU A 111 16.99 5.28 -23.05
CA GLU A 111 15.85 4.51 -22.56
C GLU A 111 14.93 5.37 -21.68
N TRP A 112 13.61 5.16 -21.81
CA TRP A 112 12.62 5.82 -20.99
C TRP A 112 12.36 5.00 -19.73
N ASN A 113 12.86 5.48 -18.60
CA ASN A 113 12.76 4.79 -17.32
C ASN A 113 11.59 5.33 -16.50
N PRO A 114 10.79 4.47 -15.84
CA PRO A 114 9.73 4.90 -14.94
C PRO A 114 10.30 5.46 -13.63
N HIS A 115 9.69 6.54 -13.15
CA HIS A 115 9.94 7.11 -11.83
C HIS A 115 8.61 7.44 -11.15
N PHE A 116 8.55 7.34 -9.82
CA PHE A 116 7.39 7.79 -9.07
C PHE A 116 7.51 9.28 -8.77
N PHE A 117 6.60 10.07 -9.31
CA PHE A 117 6.58 11.52 -9.14
C PHE A 117 5.60 11.94 -8.05
N VAL A 118 5.99 12.95 -7.29
CA VAL A 118 5.16 13.63 -6.29
C VAL A 118 5.24 15.14 -6.52
N LEU A 119 4.14 15.72 -6.98
CA LEU A 119 3.96 17.16 -7.13
C LEU A 119 3.29 17.74 -5.89
N THR A 120 3.99 18.63 -5.21
CA THR A 120 3.47 19.49 -4.14
C THR A 120 3.17 20.88 -4.71
N GLN A 121 2.69 21.82 -3.87
CA GLN A 121 2.43 23.20 -4.30
C GLN A 121 3.67 23.90 -4.90
N ASN A 122 4.86 23.59 -4.37
CA ASN A 122 6.07 24.36 -4.69
C ASN A 122 7.22 23.51 -5.27
N LYS A 123 7.08 22.17 -5.29
CA LYS A 123 8.16 21.25 -5.67
C LYS A 123 7.63 20.00 -6.37
N LEU A 124 8.37 19.52 -7.36
CA LEU A 124 8.23 18.20 -7.96
C LEU A 124 9.37 17.32 -7.46
N PHE A 125 9.04 16.17 -6.89
CA PHE A 125 9.99 15.14 -6.46
C PHE A 125 9.84 13.90 -7.34
N TYR A 126 10.92 13.14 -7.55
CA TYR A 126 10.88 11.85 -8.21
C TYR A 126 11.91 10.89 -7.59
N THR A 127 11.62 9.59 -7.64
CA THR A 127 12.55 8.53 -7.19
C THR A 127 13.64 8.31 -8.23
N ASP A 128 14.85 7.91 -7.84
CA ASP A 128 15.96 7.67 -8.80
C ASP A 128 15.70 6.46 -9.72
N SER A 129 14.98 5.45 -9.25
CA SER A 129 14.55 4.29 -10.04
C SER A 129 13.23 3.76 -9.50
N PHE A 130 12.22 3.55 -10.34
CA PHE A 130 10.98 2.87 -9.97
C PHE A 130 10.89 1.53 -10.70
N HIS A 131 11.37 0.47 -10.09
CA HIS A 131 10.95 -0.87 -10.48
C HIS A 131 9.61 -1.06 -9.78
N GLY A 132 8.51 -1.04 -10.52
CA GLY A 132 7.24 -1.50 -9.94
C GLY A 132 7.50 -2.89 -9.39
N ASP A 133 7.12 -3.15 -8.14
CA ASP A 133 7.07 -4.52 -7.63
C ASP A 133 6.04 -5.27 -8.50
N GLU A 134 6.48 -5.80 -9.63
CA GLU A 134 5.89 -6.99 -10.19
C GLU A 134 6.22 -8.07 -9.16
N GLU A 135 5.35 -8.23 -8.17
CA GLU A 135 5.18 -9.48 -7.45
C GLU A 135 4.81 -10.52 -8.52
N THR A 136 5.80 -11.05 -9.22
CA THR A 136 5.69 -12.39 -9.76
C THR A 136 5.66 -13.30 -8.55
N ASP A 137 4.47 -13.81 -8.23
CA ASP A 137 4.32 -15.06 -7.50
C ASP A 137 5.11 -16.15 -8.25
N ASP A 138 6.42 -16.22 -8.02
CA ASP A 138 7.27 -17.34 -8.45
C ASP A 138 7.61 -18.17 -7.20
N ASP A 139 6.56 -18.78 -6.65
CA ASP A 139 6.67 -19.90 -5.74
C ASP A 139 6.95 -21.17 -6.57
N GLY A 140 8.20 -21.64 -6.55
CA GLY A 140 8.50 -23.07 -6.52
C GLY A 140 8.77 -23.81 -7.84
N GLU A 141 10.06 -24.05 -8.08
CA GLU A 141 10.66 -25.34 -8.47
C GLU A 141 10.15 -26.14 -9.70
N ASN A 142 11.06 -26.22 -10.69
CA ASN A 142 11.40 -27.35 -11.58
C ASN A 142 10.33 -27.93 -12.53
N GLU A 143 10.57 -27.86 -13.85
CA GLU A 143 11.14 -28.92 -14.69
C GLU A 143 11.08 -28.51 -16.17
N ASP A 144 12.01 -29.05 -16.95
CA ASP A 144 12.21 -28.85 -18.38
C ASP A 144 10.91 -28.89 -19.21
N GLU A 145 10.75 -27.96 -20.16
CA GLU A 145 10.37 -28.26 -21.55
C GLU A 145 10.30 -26.99 -22.43
N ASN A 146 11.31 -26.85 -23.29
CA ASN A 146 11.18 -26.48 -24.71
C ASN A 146 10.24 -25.31 -25.08
N HIS A 147 10.73 -24.07 -24.98
CA HIS A 147 10.18 -22.94 -25.75
C HIS A 147 11.23 -22.38 -26.71
N SER A 148 11.00 -22.65 -28.00
CA SER A 148 11.68 -22.03 -29.14
C SER A 148 11.52 -20.52 -29.11
N GLY A 149 12.50 -19.82 -28.55
CA GLY A 149 12.56 -18.36 -28.54
C GLY A 149 12.95 -17.80 -29.91
N PHE A 150 11.98 -17.35 -30.69
CA PHE A 150 12.24 -16.40 -31.77
C PHE A 150 12.63 -15.06 -31.16
N GLN A 151 13.93 -14.79 -31.05
CA GLN A 151 14.42 -13.45 -30.77
C GLN A 151 14.18 -12.57 -32.01
N ARG A 152 13.38 -11.51 -31.86
CA ARG A 152 13.26 -10.46 -32.88
C ARG A 152 14.61 -9.73 -33.00
N PRO A 153 15.18 -9.53 -34.21
CA PRO A 153 16.40 -8.75 -34.35
C PRO A 153 16.11 -7.26 -34.08
N LYS A 154 17.03 -6.59 -33.38
CA LYS A 154 17.06 -5.12 -33.28
C LYS A 154 17.24 -4.52 -34.69
N GLU A 155 16.43 -3.53 -35.04
CA GLU A 155 16.47 -2.85 -36.33
C GLU A 155 17.84 -2.17 -36.55
N GLY A 156 18.49 -2.45 -37.69
CA GLY A 156 19.64 -1.66 -38.17
C GLY A 156 20.86 -2.40 -38.74
N VAL A 157 20.90 -3.74 -38.78
CA VAL A 157 22.06 -4.47 -39.30
C VAL A 157 21.74 -5.13 -40.66
N PRO A 158 22.52 -4.86 -41.74
CA PRO A 158 22.36 -5.56 -43.02
C PRO A 158 22.56 -7.08 -42.82
N ASN A 159 21.54 -7.85 -43.16
CA ASN A 159 21.36 -9.23 -42.74
C ASN A 159 21.63 -10.20 -43.90
N ASP A 160 22.90 -10.44 -44.23
CA ASP A 160 23.28 -11.43 -45.27
C ASP A 160 23.81 -12.75 -44.68
N GLU A 161 23.82 -12.93 -43.36
CA GLU A 161 24.26 -14.19 -42.73
C GLU A 161 23.21 -14.72 -41.76
N LEU A 162 22.51 -15.78 -42.19
CA LEU A 162 21.43 -16.51 -41.50
C LEU A 162 21.76 -17.03 -40.08
N HIS A 163 23.02 -16.90 -39.63
CA HIS A 163 23.53 -17.52 -38.41
C HIS A 163 23.94 -16.52 -37.32
N PHE A 164 23.64 -15.22 -37.47
CA PHE A 164 24.01 -14.18 -36.50
C PHE A 164 23.42 -14.37 -35.07
N GLY A 165 22.33 -15.12 -34.94
CA GLY A 165 21.70 -15.42 -33.63
C GLY A 165 22.23 -16.68 -32.94
N GLU A 166 23.12 -17.43 -33.58
CA GLU A 166 23.60 -18.72 -33.09
C GLU A 166 24.79 -18.53 -32.14
N LYS A 167 24.74 -19.16 -30.95
CA LYS A 167 25.81 -19.07 -29.93
C LYS A 167 27.18 -19.60 -30.40
N TRP A 168 27.19 -20.43 -31.45
CA TRP A 168 28.40 -21.00 -32.05
C TRP A 168 28.98 -20.13 -33.18
N PHE A 169 28.28 -19.08 -33.60
CA PHE A 169 28.73 -18.22 -34.69
C PHE A 169 29.63 -17.09 -34.15
N HIS A 170 30.94 -17.22 -34.33
CA HIS A 170 31.94 -16.25 -33.85
C HIS A 170 32.29 -15.15 -34.88
N GLY A 171 31.54 -15.06 -35.99
CA GLY A 171 31.82 -14.10 -37.06
C GLY A 171 33.17 -14.33 -37.75
N LYS A 172 33.63 -13.33 -38.52
CA LYS A 172 34.96 -13.36 -39.16
C LYS A 172 36.04 -13.00 -38.14
N LEU A 173 36.91 -13.96 -37.88
CA LEU A 173 38.18 -13.74 -37.19
C LEU A 173 39.13 -13.00 -38.15
N VAL A 174 39.52 -11.77 -37.79
CA VAL A 174 40.58 -10.99 -38.46
C VAL A 174 41.84 -11.03 -37.61
#